data_AF-A0A6L3X2C8-F1
#
_entry.id   AF-A0A6L3X2C8-F1
#
_cell.length_a   1.000
_cell.length_b   1.000
_cell.length_c   1.000
_cell.angle_alpha   90.00
_cell.angle_beta   90.00
_cell.angle_gamma   90.00
#
_symmetry.space_group_name_H-M   'P 1'
#
loop_
_entity.id
_entity.type
_entity.pdbx_description
1 polymer ?
#
loop_
_entity_poly.entity_id
_entity_poly.type
_entity_poly.pdbx_seq_one_letter_code
_entity_poly.pdbx_strand_id
1 'polypeptide(L)'
;GYTVAGTSESWRNSVARLAYGNYAMMTGIAAALAAPLIGLAGADGFGIHFYEQSSAGKTTTANVASSLYGNPDLLRLTWYGTALGLANEAAAHNDGLMPLDEVGQGADPVSVSQSAYALFNGVGKLQGAKE
;
A
#
# COMPACT_ATOMS: atom_id res chain seq x y z
N GLY A 1 -8.30 0.30 -9.77
CA GLY A 1 -7.75 1.66 -9.97
C GLY A 1 -6.54 1.76 -10.90
N TYR A 2 -5.94 0.65 -11.34
CA TYR A 2 -4.75 0.67 -12.21
C TYR A 2 -5.05 1.33 -13.55
N THR A 3 -4.25 2.33 -13.90
CA THR A 3 -4.39 3.08 -15.14
C THR A 3 -3.11 3.86 -15.41
N VAL A 4 -2.87 4.23 -16.67
CA VAL A 4 -1.74 5.07 -17.07
C VAL A 4 -2.24 6.48 -17.35
N ALA A 5 -1.64 7.47 -16.71
CA ALA A 5 -1.85 8.88 -17.01
C ALA A 5 -0.50 9.60 -17.10
N GLY A 6 -0.24 10.24 -18.23
CA GLY A 6 1.04 10.91 -18.51
C GLY A 6 2.16 9.93 -18.88
N THR A 7 3.40 10.30 -18.57
CA THR A 7 4.61 9.52 -18.84
C THR A 7 5.48 9.41 -17.59
N SER A 8 6.44 8.48 -17.58
CA SER A 8 7.40 8.39 -16.48
C SER A 8 8.21 9.68 -16.31
N GLU A 9 8.51 10.39 -17.40
CA GLU A 9 9.17 11.68 -17.37
C GLU A 9 8.29 12.77 -16.76
N SER A 10 7.01 12.85 -17.15
CA SER A 10 6.10 13.83 -16.56
C SER A 10 5.90 13.56 -15.06
N TRP A 11 5.82 12.28 -14.65
CA TRP A 11 5.71 11.90 -13.24
C TRP A 11 6.97 12.29 -12.44
N ARG A 12 8.16 12.03 -12.98
CA ARG A 12 9.43 12.45 -12.35
C ARG A 12 9.51 13.97 -12.19
N ASN A 13 9.15 14.73 -13.24
CA ASN A 13 9.23 16.19 -13.25
C ASN A 13 8.13 16.89 -12.43
N SER A 14 7.10 16.15 -12.01
CA SER A 14 6.00 16.63 -11.16
C SER A 14 6.04 15.99 -9.77
N VAL A 15 5.41 14.82 -9.61
CA VAL A 15 5.23 14.12 -8.34
C VAL A 15 6.56 13.84 -7.65
N ALA A 16 7.52 13.19 -8.33
CA ALA A 16 8.80 12.82 -7.71
C ALA A 16 9.61 14.05 -7.31
N ARG A 17 9.67 15.05 -8.20
CA ARG A 17 10.37 16.32 -7.95
C ARG A 17 9.80 17.05 -6.72
N LEU A 18 8.47 17.06 -6.55
CA LEU A 18 7.81 17.69 -5.41
C LEU A 18 7.97 16.88 -4.12
N ALA A 19 8.12 15.56 -4.21
CA ALA A 19 8.38 14.70 -3.04
C ALA A 19 9.82 14.80 -2.52
N TYR A 20 10.77 15.30 -3.33
CA TYR A 20 12.18 15.37 -2.95
C TYR A 20 12.38 16.23 -1.68
N GLY A 21 13.10 15.66 -0.70
CA GLY A 21 13.33 16.28 0.61
C GLY A 21 12.21 16.02 1.63
N ASN A 22 11.07 15.46 1.23
CA ASN A 22 10.06 14.96 2.16
C ASN A 22 10.27 13.46 2.41
N TYR A 23 10.85 13.12 3.56
CA TYR A 23 11.21 11.74 3.88
C TYR A 23 10.02 10.78 3.91
N ALA A 24 8.84 11.22 4.34
CA ALA A 24 7.64 10.37 4.35
C ALA A 24 7.20 10.02 2.93
N MET A 25 7.09 11.02 2.04
CA MET A 25 6.72 10.81 0.64
C MET A 25 7.76 9.98 -0.11
N MET A 26 9.04 10.27 0.08
CA MET A 26 10.13 9.48 -0.51
C MET A 26 10.09 8.02 -0.04
N THR A 27 9.81 7.79 1.24
CA THR A 27 9.65 6.44 1.79
C THR A 27 8.45 5.72 1.17
N GLY A 28 7.32 6.40 1.02
CA GLY A 28 6.14 5.84 0.35
C GLY A 28 6.41 5.46 -1.12
N ILE A 29 7.11 6.33 -1.86
CA ILE A 29 7.54 6.05 -3.24
C ILE A 29 8.50 4.84 -3.28
N ALA A 30 9.48 4.78 -2.37
CA ALA A 30 10.42 3.67 -2.33
C ALA A 30 9.72 2.35 -2.03
N ALA A 31 8.79 2.34 -1.07
CA ALA A 31 7.99 1.16 -0.76
C ALA A 31 7.13 0.71 -1.95
N ALA A 32 6.50 1.67 -2.64
CA ALA A 32 5.75 1.40 -3.86
C ALA A 32 6.62 0.75 -4.94
N LEU A 33 7.83 1.26 -5.19
CA LEU A 33 8.74 0.69 -6.19
C LEU A 33 9.32 -0.67 -5.75
N ALA A 34 9.52 -0.87 -4.45
CA ALA A 34 10.05 -2.10 -3.90
C ALA A 34 9.04 -3.25 -3.93
N ALA A 35 7.75 -2.97 -3.71
CA ALA A 35 6.69 -3.98 -3.58
C ALA A 35 6.77 -5.12 -4.63
N PRO A 36 6.76 -4.85 -5.95
CA PRO A 36 6.77 -5.90 -6.98
C PRO A 36 8.12 -6.64 -7.08
N LEU A 37 9.17 -6.16 -6.40
CA LEU A 37 10.50 -6.75 -6.40
C LEU A 37 10.73 -7.67 -5.19
N ILE A 38 9.91 -7.58 -4.14
CA ILE A 38 10.10 -8.32 -2.88
C ILE A 38 10.11 -9.84 -3.14
N GLY A 39 9.12 -10.34 -3.89
CA GLY A 39 9.04 -11.76 -4.24
C GLY A 39 10.21 -12.23 -5.09
N LEU A 40 10.70 -11.38 -6.01
CA LEU A 40 11.87 -11.68 -6.83
C LEU A 40 13.18 -11.72 -6.02
N ALA A 41 13.24 -10.95 -4.93
CA ALA A 41 14.36 -10.94 -4.01
C ALA A 41 14.32 -12.10 -3.00
N GLY A 42 13.26 -12.91 -2.99
CA GLY A 42 13.06 -13.95 -1.97
C GLY A 42 12.90 -13.38 -0.56
N ALA A 43 12.48 -12.11 -0.44
CA ALA A 43 12.29 -11.43 0.82
C ALA A 43 10.83 -11.55 1.29
N ASP A 44 10.61 -11.39 2.60
CA ASP A 44 9.26 -11.30 3.16
C ASP A 44 8.62 -9.94 2.83
N GLY A 45 7.29 -9.94 2.69
CA GLY A 45 6.51 -8.71 2.57
C GLY A 45 6.63 -7.83 3.81
N PHE A 46 6.45 -6.52 3.64
CA PHE A 46 6.48 -5.56 4.74
C PHE A 46 5.33 -4.55 4.64
N GLY A 47 5.08 -3.84 5.73
CA GLY A 47 4.13 -2.73 5.79
C GLY A 47 4.78 -1.50 6.43
N ILE A 48 4.27 -0.32 6.06
CA ILE A 48 4.70 0.95 6.65
C ILE A 48 3.45 1.63 7.23
N HIS A 49 3.50 1.96 8.51
CA HIS A 49 2.45 2.70 9.19
C HIS A 49 2.93 4.12 9.48
N PHE A 50 2.40 5.10 8.74
CA PHE A 50 2.58 6.51 9.06
C PHE A 50 1.62 6.90 10.18
N TYR A 51 2.15 7.08 11.40
CA TYR A 51 1.36 7.49 12.57
C TYR A 51 1.66 8.94 12.92
N GLU A 52 0.67 9.82 12.73
CA GLU A 52 0.78 11.25 13.03
C GLU A 52 -0.60 11.89 13.23
N GLN A 53 -0.63 13.14 13.70
CA GLN A 53 -1.86 13.93 13.82
C GLN A 53 -2.61 14.06 12.48
N SER A 54 -3.91 14.36 12.55
CA SER A 54 -4.71 14.64 11.34
C SER A 54 -4.08 15.76 10.51
N SER A 55 -4.23 15.70 9.19
CA SER A 55 -3.67 16.67 8.25
C SER A 55 -2.14 16.75 8.18
N ALA A 56 -1.39 15.84 8.82
CA ALA A 56 0.07 15.77 8.72
C ALA A 56 0.62 15.21 7.39
N GLY A 57 -0.22 15.02 6.36
CA GLY A 57 0.20 14.54 5.04
C GLY A 57 0.27 13.01 4.85
N LYS A 58 -0.35 12.23 5.75
CA LYS A 58 -0.46 10.76 5.64
C LYS A 58 -1.13 10.31 4.34
N THR A 59 -2.35 10.79 4.09
CA THR A 59 -3.11 10.48 2.87
C THR A 59 -2.41 11.01 1.63
N THR A 60 -1.77 12.18 1.70
CA THR A 60 -0.94 12.69 0.59
C THR A 60 0.22 11.76 0.26
N THR A 61 0.91 11.25 1.28
CA THR A 61 2.01 10.28 1.11
C THR A 61 1.51 8.99 0.45
N ALA A 62 0.38 8.44 0.92
CA ALA A 62 -0.24 7.27 0.31
C ALA A 62 -0.65 7.55 -1.15
N ASN A 63 -1.18 8.74 -1.46
CA ASN A 63 -1.56 9.11 -2.82
C ASN A 63 -0.36 9.22 -3.76
N VAL A 64 0.72 9.85 -3.30
CA VAL A 64 1.98 9.97 -4.04
C VAL A 64 2.52 8.57 -4.38
N ALA A 65 2.56 7.66 -3.41
CA ALA A 65 3.00 6.28 -3.62
C ALA A 65 2.08 5.52 -4.60
N SER A 66 0.76 5.64 -4.44
CA SER A 66 -0.24 4.95 -5.26
C SER A 66 -0.28 5.45 -6.71
N SER A 67 0.13 6.70 -6.95
CA SER A 67 0.18 7.29 -8.29
C SER A 67 1.15 6.59 -9.26
N LEU A 68 2.07 5.77 -8.75
CA LEU A 68 2.91 4.89 -9.57
C LEU A 68 2.11 3.79 -10.27
N TYR A 69 0.96 3.42 -9.71
CA TYR A 69 0.14 2.29 -10.16
C TYR A 69 -1.14 2.70 -10.89
N GLY A 70 -1.70 3.86 -10.54
CA GLY A 70 -2.94 4.34 -11.15
C GLY A 70 -3.59 5.45 -10.36
N ASN A 71 -4.92 5.54 -10.41
CA ASN A 71 -5.67 6.57 -9.72
C ASN A 71 -5.69 6.28 -8.20
N PRO A 72 -5.07 7.13 -7.36
CA PRO A 72 -5.01 6.90 -5.92
C PRO A 72 -6.37 6.78 -5.25
N ASP A 73 -7.37 7.54 -5.68
CA ASP A 73 -8.70 7.52 -5.07
C ASP A 73 -9.44 6.20 -5.33
N LEU A 74 -9.10 5.52 -6.44
CA LEU A 74 -9.65 4.20 -6.80
C LEU A 74 -8.77 3.03 -6.33
N LEU A 75 -7.58 3.30 -5.80
CA LEU A 75 -6.65 2.31 -5.26
C LEU A 75 -6.63 2.32 -3.72
N ARG A 76 -7.01 3.42 -3.10
CA ARG A 76 -7.08 3.56 -1.65
C ARG A 76 -8.19 2.66 -1.09
N LEU A 77 -7.78 1.80 -0.17
CA LEU A 77 -8.65 0.95 0.61
C LEU A 77 -8.75 1.50 2.03
N THR A 78 -9.77 1.08 2.77
CA THR A 78 -9.91 1.37 4.20
C THR A 78 -9.67 0.10 5.01
N TRP A 79 -9.32 0.26 6.28
CA TRP A 79 -9.28 -0.87 7.23
C TRP A 79 -10.66 -1.42 7.57
N TYR A 80 -11.73 -0.79 7.08
CA TYR A 80 -13.10 -1.22 7.28
C TYR A 80 -13.45 -2.35 6.31
N GLY A 81 -13.14 -3.59 6.72
CA GLY A 81 -13.39 -4.79 5.92
C GLY A 81 -13.18 -6.07 6.73
N THR A 82 -13.56 -7.21 6.16
CA THR A 82 -13.22 -8.52 6.74
C THR A 82 -11.79 -8.92 6.38
N ALA A 83 -11.15 -9.76 7.21
CA ALA A 83 -9.82 -10.29 6.91
C ALA A 83 -9.75 -10.99 5.54
N LEU A 84 -10.82 -11.70 5.14
CA LEU A 84 -10.92 -12.33 3.82
C LEU A 84 -11.00 -11.29 2.70
N GLY A 85 -11.78 -10.23 2.89
CA GLY A 85 -11.88 -9.14 1.91
C GLY A 85 -10.51 -8.48 1.68
N LEU A 86 -9.80 -8.15 2.75
CA LEU A 86 -8.45 -7.57 2.65
C LEU A 86 -7.44 -8.53 2.03
N ALA A 87 -7.52 -9.83 2.32
CA ALA A 87 -6.67 -10.83 1.67
C ALA A 87 -6.95 -10.95 0.17
N ASN A 88 -8.22 -10.87 -0.25
CA ASN A 88 -8.59 -10.87 -1.66
C ASN A 88 -8.08 -9.62 -2.38
N GLU A 89 -8.15 -8.45 -1.73
CA GLU A 89 -7.57 -7.22 -2.27
C GLU A 89 -6.04 -7.33 -2.38
N ALA A 90 -5.36 -7.86 -1.36
CA ALA A 90 -3.92 -8.10 -1.43
C ALA A 90 -3.54 -9.01 -2.61
N ALA A 91 -4.32 -10.07 -2.87
CA ALA A 91 -4.13 -10.94 -4.03
C ALA A 91 -4.40 -10.19 -5.36
N ALA A 92 -5.42 -9.33 -5.41
CA ALA A 92 -5.76 -8.53 -6.59
C ALA A 92 -4.69 -7.46 -6.91
N HIS A 93 -3.93 -7.02 -5.91
CA HIS A 93 -2.83 -6.07 -6.08
C HIS A 93 -1.56 -6.71 -6.70
N ASN A 94 -1.48 -8.05 -6.81
CA ASN A 94 -0.43 -8.80 -7.52
C ASN A 94 1.00 -8.30 -7.19
N ASP A 95 1.37 -8.40 -5.91
CA ASP A 95 2.64 -7.92 -5.34
C ASP A 95 2.88 -6.40 -5.47
N GLY A 96 1.86 -5.63 -5.85
CA GLY A 96 1.88 -4.17 -5.83
C GLY A 96 1.61 -3.58 -4.44
N LEU A 97 1.87 -2.28 -4.30
CA LEU A 97 1.49 -1.53 -3.10
C LEU A 97 -0.02 -1.62 -2.85
N MET A 98 -0.42 -1.95 -1.62
CA MET A 98 -1.79 -1.89 -1.15
C MET A 98 -1.96 -0.75 -0.11
N PRO A 99 -2.43 0.45 -0.52
CA PRO A 99 -2.61 1.57 0.38
C PRO A 99 -3.88 1.40 1.25
N LEU A 100 -3.69 1.41 2.57
CA LEU A 100 -4.78 1.32 3.56
C LEU A 100 -4.85 2.61 4.38
N ASP A 101 -6.00 3.29 4.40
CA ASP A 101 -6.23 4.51 5.20
C ASP A 101 -7.29 4.28 6.30
N GLU A 102 -7.41 5.24 7.22
CA GLU A 102 -8.48 5.35 8.22
C GLU A 102 -8.57 4.21 9.26
N VAL A 103 -7.45 3.86 9.90
CA VAL A 103 -7.46 2.94 11.06
C VAL A 103 -8.37 3.42 12.21
N GLY A 104 -8.58 4.74 12.34
CA GLY A 104 -9.17 5.37 13.53
C GLY A 104 -10.65 5.75 13.48
N GLN A 105 -11.35 5.65 12.34
CA GLN A 105 -12.79 5.97 12.25
C GLN A 105 -13.61 4.71 11.97
N GLY A 106 -14.21 4.13 13.01
CA GLY A 106 -15.24 3.10 12.88
C GLY A 106 -14.76 1.65 12.70
N ALA A 107 -13.45 1.41 12.62
CA ALA A 107 -12.90 0.07 12.65
C ALA A 107 -12.70 -0.40 14.10
N ASP A 108 -13.22 -1.59 14.43
CA ASP A 108 -12.95 -2.25 15.71
C ASP A 108 -11.44 -2.61 15.79
N PRO A 109 -10.72 -2.18 16.85
CA PRO A 109 -9.28 -2.45 16.99
C PRO A 109 -8.90 -3.93 16.89
N VAL A 110 -9.78 -4.84 17.35
CA VAL A 110 -9.55 -6.29 17.22
C VAL A 110 -9.62 -6.71 15.76
N SER A 111 -10.61 -6.22 15.03
CA SER A 111 -10.77 -6.47 13.59
C SER A 111 -9.60 -5.94 12.75
N VAL A 112 -9.07 -4.76 13.09
CA VAL A 112 -7.85 -4.21 12.45
C VAL A 112 -6.65 -5.11 12.70
N SER A 113 -6.44 -5.52 13.95
CA SER A 113 -5.33 -6.39 14.35
C SER A 113 -5.38 -7.75 13.64
N GLN A 114 -6.55 -8.38 13.62
CA GLN A 114 -6.75 -9.65 12.92
C GLN A 114 -6.51 -9.53 11.41
N SER A 115 -6.95 -8.43 10.80
CA SER A 115 -6.75 -8.17 9.38
C SER A 115 -5.27 -7.95 9.05
N ALA A 116 -4.57 -7.14 9.85
CA ALA A 116 -3.13 -6.94 9.70
C ALA A 116 -2.38 -8.28 9.84
N TYR A 117 -2.75 -9.08 10.84
CA TYR A 117 -2.16 -10.41 11.04
C TYR A 117 -2.39 -11.33 9.83
N ALA A 118 -3.60 -11.36 9.28
CA ALA A 118 -3.92 -12.17 8.10
C ALA A 118 -3.13 -11.71 6.85
N LEU A 119 -3.00 -10.39 6.65
CA LEU A 119 -2.26 -9.80 5.55
C LEU A 119 -0.77 -10.14 5.60
N PHE A 120 -0.11 -9.92 6.75
CA PHE A 120 1.33 -10.14 6.86
C PHE A 120 1.74 -11.60 6.99
N ASN A 121 0.86 -12.47 7.50
CA ASN A 121 1.15 -13.91 7.52
C ASN A 121 0.85 -14.60 6.19
N GLY A 122 0.13 -13.93 5.28
CA GLY A 122 -0.15 -14.39 3.93
C GLY A 122 -1.10 -15.59 3.87
N VAL A 123 -2.10 -15.50 2.99
CA VAL A 123 -2.88 -16.70 2.57
C VAL A 123 -1.99 -17.69 1.81
N GLY A 124 -0.90 -17.21 1.18
CA GLY A 124 0.06 -18.03 0.44
C GLY A 124 0.85 -19.05 1.27
N LYS A 125 1.07 -18.81 2.58
CA LYS A 125 1.72 -19.83 3.44
C LYS A 125 0.83 -21.05 3.68
N LEU A 126 -0.50 -20.92 3.58
CA LEU A 126 -1.44 -22.03 3.71
C LEU A 126 -1.74 -22.73 2.37
N GLN A 127 -1.58 -22.05 1.23
CA GLN A 127 -1.80 -22.64 -0.10
C GLN A 127 -0.52 -23.16 -0.76
N GLY A 128 0.66 -22.84 -0.20
CA GLY A 128 1.98 -23.24 -0.70
C GLY A 128 2.44 -24.65 -0.31
N ALA A 129 1.64 -25.41 0.43
CA ALA A 129 1.84 -26.86 0.52
C ALA A 129 1.29 -27.53 -0.75
N LYS A 130 1.97 -27.33 -1.87
CA LYS A 130 1.89 -28.23 -3.02
C LYS A 130 3.08 -29.17 -2.95
N GLU A 131 2.78 -30.48 -2.92
CA GLU A 131 3.70 -31.53 -3.37
C GLU A 131 4.18 -31.27 -4.80
#